data_AF-A0A3R7ACH7-F1
#
_entry.id   AF-A0A3R7ACH7-F1
#
_cell.length_a   1.000
_cell.length_b   1.000
_cell.length_c   1.000
_cell.angle_alpha   90.00
_cell.angle_beta   90.00
_cell.angle_gamma   90.00
#
_symmetry.space_group_name_H-M   'P 1'
#
loop_
_entity.id
_entity.type
_entity.pdbx_description
1 polymer ?
#
loop_
_entity_poly.entity_id
_entity_poly.type
_entity_poly.pdbx_seq_one_letter_code
_entity_poly.pdbx_strand_id
1 'polypeptide(L)'
;MTKFAFDANVVIGLHNIHHLDCVMRKLIELSDTVYMDVNNVNELTRESGIAQKRLLERSKIFKEISPDKEDFEKFRMDLAKNKILLQGPDRYVPYIAQRQKVDYVVTFDQTVVRKTEMYRKQYGIKYMKPMTTVSLIHYLYMNKRIKFNGYLRVVLDYFKYEEMSNLFDAITNPARGWDLKTARERFQLYRDPILDSLREKIDGAQTKVDMYG
;
A
#
# COMPACT_ATOMS: atom_id res chain seq x y z
N MET A 1 -13.64 5.20 -10.27
CA MET A 1 -12.27 4.93 -10.74
C MET A 1 -11.32 5.64 -9.81
N THR A 2 -10.62 4.86 -9.00
CA THR A 2 -9.63 5.31 -8.03
C THR A 2 -8.24 5.17 -8.63
N LYS A 3 -7.35 6.12 -8.34
CA LYS A 3 -5.95 6.12 -8.76
C LYS A 3 -5.04 5.81 -7.58
N PHE A 4 -4.13 4.88 -7.79
CA PHE A 4 -3.14 4.47 -6.81
C PHE A 4 -1.74 4.77 -7.31
N ALA A 5 -0.84 5.21 -6.44
CA ALA A 5 0.61 5.09 -6.65
C ALA A 5 1.13 3.95 -5.79
N PHE A 6 1.75 2.94 -6.41
CA PHE A 6 2.31 1.80 -5.70
C PHE A 6 3.81 1.97 -5.46
N ASP A 7 4.22 1.62 -4.26
CA ASP A 7 5.60 1.34 -3.91
C ASP A 7 6.00 -0.08 -4.36
N ALA A 8 7.29 -0.33 -4.59
CA ALA A 8 7.79 -1.65 -5.01
C ALA A 8 7.47 -2.73 -3.96
N ASN A 9 7.57 -2.38 -2.66
CA ASN A 9 7.29 -3.29 -1.55
C ASN A 9 5.86 -3.85 -1.55
N VAL A 10 4.88 -3.13 -2.11
CA VAL A 10 3.49 -3.60 -2.22
C VAL A 10 3.40 -4.78 -3.17
N VAL A 11 4.05 -4.65 -4.33
CA VAL A 11 4.03 -5.67 -5.39
C VAL A 11 4.82 -6.90 -4.94
N ILE A 12 6.00 -6.69 -4.34
CA ILE A 12 6.84 -7.76 -3.80
C ILE A 12 6.08 -8.53 -2.72
N GLY A 13 5.56 -7.84 -1.70
CA GLY A 13 4.86 -8.48 -0.59
C GLY A 13 3.63 -9.27 -1.04
N LEU A 14 2.80 -8.71 -1.95
CA LEU A 14 1.65 -9.43 -2.50
C LEU A 14 2.04 -10.63 -3.36
N HIS A 15 3.20 -10.57 -4.03
CA HIS A 15 3.69 -11.69 -4.83
C HIS A 15 4.20 -12.83 -3.97
N ASN A 16 4.95 -12.51 -2.91
CA ASN A 16 5.53 -13.49 -1.99
C ASN A 16 4.45 -14.34 -1.30
N ILE A 17 3.27 -13.75 -1.06
CA ILE A 17 2.11 -14.47 -0.52
C ILE A 17 1.16 -15.02 -1.59
N HIS A 18 1.57 -14.99 -2.86
CA HIS A 18 0.82 -15.50 -4.03
C HIS A 18 -0.56 -14.85 -4.26
N HIS A 19 -0.75 -13.61 -3.83
CA HIS A 19 -2.03 -12.89 -3.99
C HIS A 19 -1.98 -11.73 -4.99
N LEU A 20 -0.82 -11.36 -5.54
CA LEU A 20 -0.67 -10.25 -6.49
C LEU A 20 -1.63 -10.34 -7.68
N ASP A 21 -1.70 -11.49 -8.37
CA ASP A 21 -2.59 -11.67 -9.53
C ASP A 21 -4.06 -11.49 -9.17
N CYS A 22 -4.47 -12.04 -8.02
CA CYS A 22 -5.84 -11.91 -7.52
C CYS A 22 -6.17 -10.43 -7.25
N VAL A 23 -5.30 -9.72 -6.53
CA VAL A 23 -5.47 -8.30 -6.20
C VAL A 23 -5.53 -7.44 -7.45
N MET A 24 -4.62 -7.66 -8.41
CA MET A 24 -4.61 -6.91 -9.67
C MET A 24 -5.89 -7.15 -10.48
N ARG A 25 -6.40 -8.39 -10.55
CA ARG A 25 -7.70 -8.68 -11.17
C ARG A 25 -8.85 -7.92 -10.51
N LYS A 26 -8.87 -7.81 -9.18
CA LYS A 26 -9.91 -7.07 -8.46
C LYS A 26 -9.86 -5.57 -8.68
N LEU A 27 -8.67 -5.00 -8.86
CA LEU A 27 -8.51 -3.60 -9.26
C LEU A 27 -8.97 -3.37 -10.71
N ILE A 28 -8.73 -4.32 -11.62
CA ILE A 28 -9.25 -4.28 -12.99
C ILE A 28 -10.79 -4.29 -13.00
N GLU A 29 -11.42 -5.13 -12.18
CA GLU A 29 -12.89 -5.19 -12.01
C GLU A 29 -13.50 -3.87 -11.48
N LEU A 30 -12.70 -3.00 -10.84
CA LEU A 30 -13.11 -1.66 -10.38
C LEU A 30 -12.79 -0.56 -11.40
N SER A 31 -12.13 -0.91 -12.51
CA SER A 31 -11.57 0.07 -13.45
C SER A 31 -10.66 1.08 -12.75
N ASP A 32 -9.94 0.66 -11.71
CA ASP A 32 -8.97 1.50 -11.02
C ASP A 32 -7.69 1.66 -11.85
N THR A 33 -6.83 2.61 -11.52
CA THR A 33 -5.53 2.82 -12.19
C THR A 33 -4.39 2.72 -11.19
N VAL A 34 -3.32 2.02 -11.56
CA VAL A 34 -2.12 1.85 -10.74
C VAL A 34 -0.94 2.50 -11.45
N TYR A 35 -0.35 3.49 -10.79
CA TYR A 35 0.87 4.17 -11.23
C TYR A 35 2.06 3.64 -10.43
N MET A 36 3.20 3.45 -11.10
CA MET A 36 4.48 3.20 -10.44
C MET A 36 5.58 3.98 -11.12
N ASP A 37 6.55 4.39 -10.31
CA ASP A 37 7.80 4.97 -10.82
C ASP A 37 8.66 3.92 -11.52
N VAL A 38 9.33 4.30 -12.61
CA VAL A 38 10.25 3.41 -13.34
C VAL A 38 11.35 2.82 -12.46
N ASN A 39 11.87 3.54 -11.47
CA ASN A 39 12.87 3.00 -10.54
C ASN A 39 12.26 1.94 -9.64
N ASN A 40 11.04 2.14 -9.13
CA ASN A 40 10.32 1.12 -8.37
C ASN A 40 10.00 -0.11 -9.23
N VAL A 41 9.69 0.07 -10.51
CA VAL A 41 9.52 -1.07 -11.43
C VAL A 41 10.84 -1.81 -11.65
N ASN A 42 11.96 -1.09 -11.73
CA ASN A 42 13.28 -1.68 -11.84
C ASN A 42 13.76 -2.36 -10.56
N GLU A 43 13.29 -1.96 -9.38
CA GLU A 43 13.55 -2.70 -8.14
C GLU A 43 12.95 -4.10 -8.19
N LEU A 44 11.79 -4.26 -8.85
CA LEU A 44 11.20 -5.58 -9.08
C LEU A 44 12.13 -6.51 -9.87
N THR A 45 13.05 -6.02 -10.71
CA THR A 45 13.90 -6.91 -11.52
C THR A 45 15.13 -7.43 -10.78
N ARG A 46 15.50 -6.85 -9.63
CA ARG A 46 16.73 -7.18 -8.89
C ARG A 46 16.59 -8.38 -7.96
N GLU A 47 15.40 -8.60 -7.39
CA GLU A 47 15.12 -9.64 -6.40
C GLU A 47 14.15 -10.70 -6.94
N SER A 48 14.55 -11.45 -7.97
CA SER A 48 13.73 -12.51 -8.61
C SER A 48 12.45 -12.03 -9.33
N GLY A 49 12.18 -10.72 -9.39
CA GLY A 49 10.85 -10.22 -9.70
C GLY A 49 10.50 -9.94 -11.17
N ILE A 50 11.16 -10.64 -12.10
CA ILE A 50 10.80 -10.58 -13.54
C ILE A 50 9.34 -11.01 -13.76
N ALA A 51 8.85 -11.98 -12.97
CA ALA A 51 7.47 -12.43 -13.04
C ALA A 51 6.47 -11.34 -12.59
N GLN A 52 6.81 -10.60 -11.53
CA GLN A 52 6.04 -9.50 -10.95
C GLN A 52 5.91 -8.37 -11.98
N LYS A 53 7.05 -7.95 -12.55
CA LYS A 53 7.09 -6.93 -13.60
C LYS A 53 6.22 -7.32 -14.80
N ARG A 54 6.40 -8.55 -15.32
CA ARG A 54 5.60 -9.05 -16.46
C ARG A 54 4.10 -9.09 -16.16
N LEU A 55 3.70 -9.42 -14.92
CA LEU A 55 2.30 -9.43 -14.51
C LEU A 55 1.72 -8.01 -14.55
N LEU A 56 2.45 -7.02 -14.04
CA LEU A 56 2.03 -5.62 -14.07
C LEU A 56 1.98 -5.06 -15.49
N GLU A 57 3.01 -5.28 -16.32
CA GLU A 57 3.07 -4.77 -17.70
C GLU A 57 1.95 -5.30 -18.60
N ARG A 58 1.44 -6.50 -18.32
CA ARG A 58 0.29 -7.08 -19.04
C ARG A 58 -1.04 -6.48 -18.59
N SER A 59 -1.06 -5.77 -17.47
CA SER A 59 -2.27 -5.21 -16.89
C SER A 59 -2.65 -3.88 -17.54
N LYS A 60 -3.87 -3.79 -18.06
CA LYS A 60 -4.38 -2.56 -18.71
C LYS A 60 -4.53 -1.37 -17.76
N ILE A 61 -4.55 -1.62 -16.45
CA ILE A 61 -4.68 -0.58 -15.43
C ILE A 61 -3.34 -0.05 -14.94
N PHE A 62 -2.23 -0.69 -15.33
CA PHE A 62 -0.90 -0.34 -14.88
C PHE A 62 -0.27 0.72 -15.79
N LYS A 63 0.34 1.73 -15.18
CA LYS A 63 1.06 2.81 -15.86
C LYS A 63 2.40 3.04 -15.19
N GLU A 64 3.47 2.67 -15.88
CA GLU A 64 4.82 3.08 -15.52
C GLU A 64 5.02 4.56 -15.87
N ILE A 65 5.59 5.33 -14.95
CA ILE A 65 5.87 6.75 -15.11
C ILE A 65 7.35 6.99 -14.86
N SER A 66 8.00 7.68 -15.80
CA SER A 66 9.35 8.19 -15.62
C SER A 66 9.31 9.62 -15.06
N PRO A 67 10.04 9.91 -13.98
CA PRO A 67 10.19 11.26 -13.47
C PRO A 67 10.82 12.16 -14.51
N ASP A 68 10.29 13.37 -14.62
CA ASP A 68 11.08 14.44 -15.20
C ASP A 68 12.16 14.82 -14.17
N LYS A 69 13.43 14.84 -14.60
CA LYS A 69 14.55 15.04 -13.67
C LYS A 69 14.51 16.41 -13.01
N GLU A 70 14.18 17.46 -13.75
CA GLU A 70 14.17 18.82 -13.22
C GLU A 70 13.01 19.00 -12.24
N ASP A 71 11.82 18.50 -12.59
CA ASP A 71 10.65 18.58 -11.70
C ASP A 71 10.81 17.69 -10.47
N PHE A 72 11.45 16.53 -10.59
CA PHE A 72 11.77 15.68 -9.45
C PHE A 72 12.76 16.35 -8.51
N GLU A 73 13.77 17.04 -9.04
CA GLU A 73 14.71 17.81 -8.22
C GLU A 73 14.05 18.96 -7.48
N LYS A 74 13.13 19.70 -8.13
CA LYS A 74 12.32 20.72 -7.46
C LYS A 74 11.49 20.11 -6.32
N PHE A 75 10.82 18.99 -6.58
CA PHE A 75 10.07 18.27 -5.56
C PHE A 75 10.96 17.84 -4.37
N ARG A 76 12.15 17.31 -4.65
CA ARG A 76 13.12 16.92 -3.62
C ARG A 76 13.57 18.10 -2.76
N MET A 77 13.84 19.24 -3.40
CA MET A 77 14.18 20.48 -2.70
C MET A 77 13.03 20.97 -1.83
N ASP A 78 11.79 20.88 -2.32
CA ASP A 78 10.59 21.24 -1.56
C ASP A 78 10.42 20.33 -0.33
N LEU A 79 10.59 19.01 -0.47
CA LEU A 79 10.57 18.09 0.68
C LEU A 79 11.62 18.48 1.73
N ALA A 80 12.85 18.77 1.30
CA ALA A 80 13.95 19.14 2.18
C ALA A 80 13.69 20.47 2.92
N LYS A 81 13.21 21.49 2.21
CA LYS A 81 12.83 22.80 2.78
C LYS A 81 11.81 22.66 3.91
N ASN A 82 10.94 21.66 3.82
CA ASN A 82 9.89 21.40 4.80
C ASN A 82 10.25 20.32 5.83
N LYS A 83 11.52 19.92 5.91
CA LYS A 83 12.01 18.90 6.85
C LYS A 83 11.31 17.54 6.68
N ILE A 84 10.83 17.25 5.47
CA ILE A 84 10.24 15.96 5.11
C ILE A 84 11.34 15.09 4.51
N LEU A 85 12.06 14.42 5.40
CA LEU A 85 13.18 13.57 5.04
C LEU A 85 12.66 12.18 4.65
N LEU A 86 12.64 11.93 3.33
CA LEU A 86 12.52 10.60 2.72
C LEU A 86 13.87 10.19 2.15
N GLN A 87 14.24 8.92 2.19
CA GLN A 87 15.53 8.45 1.70
C GLN A 87 15.43 7.93 0.28
N GLY A 88 16.50 8.13 -0.51
CA GLY A 88 16.70 7.55 -1.84
C GLY A 88 15.40 7.29 -2.65
N PRO A 89 15.05 6.02 -2.93
CA PRO A 89 13.88 5.62 -3.73
C PRO A 89 12.51 6.03 -3.15
N ASP A 90 12.38 6.17 -1.83
CA ASP A 90 11.11 6.47 -1.14
C ASP A 90 10.45 7.77 -1.62
N ARG A 91 11.25 8.67 -2.21
CA ARG A 91 10.78 9.96 -2.75
C ARG A 91 9.99 9.82 -4.05
N TYR A 92 10.17 8.73 -4.79
CA TYR A 92 9.54 8.57 -6.10
C TYR A 92 8.03 8.34 -5.98
N VAL A 93 7.58 7.54 -5.01
CA VAL A 93 6.13 7.26 -4.86
C VAL A 93 5.33 8.53 -4.56
N PRO A 94 5.70 9.37 -3.58
CA PRO A 94 4.99 10.62 -3.31
C PRO A 94 5.10 11.63 -4.47
N TYR A 95 6.23 11.65 -5.19
CA TYR A 95 6.37 12.48 -6.39
C TYR A 95 5.38 12.08 -7.50
N ILE A 96 5.32 10.80 -7.85
CA ILE A 96 4.36 10.28 -8.83
C ILE A 96 2.93 10.57 -8.39
N ALA A 97 2.66 10.37 -7.10
CA ALA A 97 1.36 10.61 -6.52
C ALA A 97 0.93 12.09 -6.63
N GLN A 98 1.87 13.02 -6.40
CA GLN A 98 1.64 14.44 -6.60
C GLN A 98 1.33 14.77 -8.07
N ARG A 99 2.19 14.31 -8.98
CA ARG A 99 2.14 14.63 -10.41
C ARG A 99 0.88 14.08 -11.08
N GLN A 100 0.51 12.85 -10.76
CA GLN A 100 -0.65 12.17 -11.36
C GLN A 100 -1.96 12.45 -10.62
N LYS A 101 -1.91 13.22 -9.52
CA LYS A 101 -3.03 13.47 -8.61
C LYS A 101 -3.73 12.17 -8.22
N VAL A 102 -2.96 11.20 -7.74
CA VAL A 102 -3.51 9.90 -7.33
C VAL A 102 -4.33 10.06 -6.06
N ASP A 103 -5.36 9.23 -5.89
CA ASP A 103 -6.20 9.27 -4.69
C ASP A 103 -5.45 8.70 -3.49
N TYR A 104 -4.69 7.62 -3.71
CA TYR A 104 -3.97 6.92 -2.64
C TYR A 104 -2.51 6.61 -2.99
N VAL A 105 -1.64 6.73 -1.99
CA VAL A 105 -0.26 6.19 -2.01
C VAL A 105 -0.27 4.89 -1.23
N VAL A 106 0.05 3.79 -1.90
CA VAL A 106 0.10 2.46 -1.28
C VAL A 106 1.55 2.08 -1.06
N THR A 107 1.90 1.84 0.20
CA THR A 107 3.24 1.44 0.62
C THR A 107 3.15 0.68 1.93
N PHE A 108 4.11 -0.20 2.17
CA PHE A 108 4.27 -0.84 3.47
C PHE A 108 5.22 -0.07 4.41
N ASP A 109 5.99 0.87 3.89
CA ASP A 109 6.91 1.67 4.68
C ASP A 109 6.16 2.74 5.49
N GLN A 110 6.18 2.57 6.81
CA GLN A 110 5.57 3.51 7.76
C GLN A 110 6.19 4.90 7.71
N THR A 111 7.46 5.02 7.34
CA THR A 111 8.12 6.30 7.09
C THR A 111 7.47 7.00 5.91
N VAL A 112 7.28 6.29 4.80
CA VAL A 112 6.61 6.84 3.61
C VAL A 112 5.17 7.24 3.93
N VAL A 113 4.42 6.41 4.66
CA VAL A 113 3.06 6.74 5.13
C VAL A 113 3.05 8.05 5.91
N ARG A 114 3.88 8.15 6.96
CA ARG A 114 3.93 9.32 7.85
C ARG A 114 4.35 10.58 7.11
N LYS A 115 5.41 10.50 6.31
CA LYS A 115 5.97 11.65 5.58
C LYS A 115 5.05 12.12 4.45
N THR A 116 4.39 11.21 3.76
CA THR A 116 3.36 11.54 2.76
C THR A 116 2.18 12.25 3.41
N GLU A 117 1.69 11.76 4.56
CA GLU A 117 0.59 12.41 5.29
C GLU A 117 0.99 13.80 5.80
N MET A 118 2.21 13.95 6.31
CA MET A 118 2.76 15.26 6.71
C MET A 118 2.76 16.24 5.54
N TYR A 119 3.32 15.83 4.39
CA TYR A 119 3.36 16.65 3.19
C TYR A 119 1.94 17.04 2.73
N ARG A 120 1.03 16.07 2.70
CA ARG A 120 -0.38 16.28 2.32
C ARG A 120 -1.06 17.34 3.19
N LYS A 121 -0.93 17.21 4.52
CA LYS A 121 -1.52 18.15 5.48
C LYS A 121 -0.90 19.54 5.38
N GLN A 122 0.42 19.63 5.29
CA GLN A 122 1.14 20.90 5.25
C GLN A 122 0.77 21.74 4.03
N TYR A 123 0.51 21.10 2.89
CA TYR A 123 0.16 21.76 1.64
C TYR A 123 -1.35 21.79 1.33
N GLY A 124 -2.20 21.33 2.26
CA GLY A 124 -3.65 21.28 2.06
C GLY A 124 -4.08 20.39 0.89
N ILE A 125 -3.28 19.37 0.55
CA ILE A 125 -3.54 18.47 -0.57
C ILE A 125 -4.69 17.52 -0.21
N LYS A 126 -5.73 17.48 -1.03
CA LYS A 126 -6.92 16.63 -0.78
C LYS A 126 -6.77 15.19 -1.30
N TYR A 127 -5.86 14.96 -2.22
CA TYR A 127 -5.55 13.65 -2.82
C TYR A 127 -4.28 13.05 -2.18
N MET A 128 -3.78 11.92 -2.68
CA MET A 128 -2.55 11.26 -2.20
C MET A 128 -2.64 10.80 -0.74
N LYS A 129 -3.80 10.29 -0.32
CA LYS A 129 -3.96 9.75 1.03
C LYS A 129 -3.09 8.49 1.16
N PRO A 130 -2.13 8.43 2.09
CA PRO A 130 -1.32 7.23 2.24
C PRO A 130 -2.15 6.11 2.86
N MET A 131 -1.89 4.88 2.41
CA MET A 131 -2.52 3.67 2.90
C MET A 131 -1.55 2.50 2.84
N THR A 132 -1.75 1.50 3.69
CA THR A 132 -0.95 0.26 3.69
C THR A 132 -1.48 -0.73 2.68
N THR A 133 -0.69 -1.78 2.37
CA THR A 133 -1.16 -2.92 1.58
C THR A 133 -2.40 -3.57 2.21
N VAL A 134 -2.45 -3.70 3.54
CA VAL A 134 -3.64 -4.21 4.25
C VAL A 134 -4.86 -3.33 4.02
N SER A 135 -4.70 -2.01 4.07
CA SER A 135 -5.78 -1.07 3.76
C SER A 135 -6.23 -1.16 2.30
N LEU A 136 -5.33 -1.49 1.36
CA LEU A 136 -5.71 -1.75 -0.04
C LEU A 136 -6.59 -3.00 -0.15
N ILE A 137 -6.25 -4.09 0.56
CA ILE A 137 -7.10 -5.30 0.58
C ILE A 137 -8.45 -4.99 1.25
N HIS A 138 -8.43 -4.19 2.31
CA HIS A 138 -9.66 -3.72 2.96
C HIS A 138 -10.51 -2.88 1.99
N TYR A 139 -9.92 -1.97 1.22
CA TYR A 139 -10.63 -1.24 0.16
C TYR A 139 -11.33 -2.17 -0.84
N LEU A 140 -10.67 -3.26 -1.26
CA LEU A 140 -11.28 -4.25 -2.16
C LEU A 140 -12.44 -5.02 -1.51
N TYR A 141 -12.35 -5.28 -0.20
CA TYR A 141 -13.45 -5.86 0.59
C TYR A 141 -14.64 -4.89 0.66
N MET A 142 -14.41 -3.62 1.02
CA MET A 142 -15.45 -2.60 1.12
C MET A 142 -16.16 -2.35 -0.21
N ASN A 143 -15.43 -2.47 -1.32
CA ASN A 143 -15.99 -2.40 -2.67
C ASN A 143 -16.58 -3.73 -3.17
N LYS A 144 -16.78 -4.71 -2.29
CA LYS A 144 -17.41 -6.02 -2.57
C LYS A 144 -16.71 -6.82 -3.68
N ARG A 145 -15.41 -6.59 -3.90
CA ARG A 145 -14.60 -7.34 -4.87
C ARG A 145 -13.95 -8.58 -4.28
N ILE A 146 -13.77 -8.60 -2.97
CA ILE A 146 -13.28 -9.77 -2.23
C ILE A 146 -14.33 -10.14 -1.18
N LYS A 147 -14.67 -11.43 -1.07
CA LYS A 147 -15.55 -11.93 0.00
C LYS A 147 -14.80 -11.90 1.34
N PHE A 148 -15.52 -11.77 2.45
CA PHE A 148 -14.93 -11.71 3.79
C PHE A 148 -13.86 -12.78 4.07
N ASN A 149 -14.11 -14.06 3.77
CA ASN A 149 -13.11 -15.11 3.99
C ASN A 149 -11.87 -14.95 3.09
N GLY A 150 -12.04 -14.45 1.87
CA GLY A 150 -10.93 -14.12 0.99
C GLY A 150 -10.12 -12.93 1.52
N TYR A 151 -10.79 -11.91 2.04
CA TYR A 151 -10.16 -10.76 2.68
C TYR A 151 -9.32 -11.19 3.89
N LEU A 152 -9.92 -11.95 4.81
CA LEU A 152 -9.21 -12.49 5.98
C LEU A 152 -7.99 -13.31 5.57
N ARG A 153 -8.14 -14.19 4.57
CA ARG A 153 -7.03 -15.02 4.09
C ARG A 153 -5.87 -14.16 3.62
N VAL A 154 -6.10 -13.17 2.75
CA VAL A 154 -5.01 -12.32 2.24
C VAL A 154 -4.34 -11.54 3.38
N VAL A 155 -5.11 -10.95 4.30
CA VAL A 155 -4.55 -10.17 5.41
C VAL A 155 -3.75 -11.05 6.37
N LEU A 156 -4.24 -12.25 6.69
CA LEU A 156 -3.54 -13.20 7.57
C LEU A 156 -2.29 -13.79 6.90
N ASP A 157 -2.35 -14.10 5.60
CA ASP A 157 -1.18 -14.55 4.84
C ASP A 157 -0.12 -13.43 4.81
N TYR A 158 -0.52 -12.19 4.56
CA TYR A 158 0.39 -11.04 4.58
C TYR A 158 1.03 -10.85 5.97
N PHE A 159 0.24 -10.96 7.05
CA PHE A 159 0.77 -10.90 8.41
C PHE A 159 1.78 -12.03 8.67
N LYS A 160 1.42 -13.27 8.35
CA LYS A 160 2.24 -14.45 8.64
C LYS A 160 3.56 -14.46 7.88
N TYR A 161 3.55 -14.10 6.60
CA TYR A 161 4.71 -14.31 5.73
C TYR A 161 5.54 -13.03 5.53
N GLU A 162 4.91 -11.86 5.49
CA GLU A 162 5.63 -10.59 5.31
C GLU A 162 5.88 -9.88 6.65
N GLU A 163 4.84 -9.67 7.46
CA GLU A 163 4.98 -8.89 8.70
C GLU A 163 5.84 -9.61 9.75
N MET A 164 5.58 -10.89 9.98
CA MET A 164 6.35 -11.67 10.96
C MET A 164 7.82 -11.79 10.57
N SER A 165 8.13 -11.92 9.27
CA SER A 165 9.50 -11.92 8.78
C SER A 165 10.18 -10.57 9.07
N ASN A 166 9.51 -9.47 8.73
CA ASN A 166 10.02 -8.12 9.01
C ASN A 166 10.21 -7.83 10.49
N LEU A 167 9.27 -8.27 11.34
CA LEU A 167 9.38 -8.16 12.79
C LEU A 167 10.55 -8.98 13.33
N PHE A 168 10.72 -10.22 12.86
CA PHE A 168 11.85 -11.06 13.25
C PHE A 168 13.19 -10.42 12.87
N ASP A 169 13.33 -9.94 11.63
CA ASP A 169 14.54 -9.25 11.18
C ASP A 169 14.82 -7.98 11.99
N ALA A 170 13.77 -7.23 12.34
CA ALA A 170 13.92 -6.02 13.14
C ALA A 170 14.32 -6.28 14.59
N ILE A 171 13.83 -7.36 15.18
CA ILE A 171 14.19 -7.77 16.55
C ILE A 171 15.61 -8.33 16.57
N THR A 172 16.03 -9.05 15.54
CA THR A 172 17.36 -9.66 15.47
C THR A 172 18.44 -8.71 14.97
N ASN A 173 18.08 -7.58 14.36
CA ASN A 173 19.02 -6.55 13.90
C ASN A 173 18.91 -5.25 14.73
N PRO A 174 19.83 -5.02 15.70
CA PRO A 174 19.82 -3.83 16.54
C PRO A 174 19.89 -2.51 15.77
N ALA A 175 20.48 -2.51 14.56
CA ALA A 175 20.60 -1.31 13.73
C ALA A 175 19.25 -0.82 13.18
N ARG A 176 18.22 -1.67 13.17
CA ARG A 176 16.86 -1.26 12.77
C ARG A 176 16.14 -0.45 13.85
N GLY A 177 16.56 -0.56 15.12
CA GLY A 177 16.07 0.28 16.21
C GLY A 177 14.57 0.14 16.52
N TRP A 178 13.96 -1.01 16.21
CA TRP A 178 12.53 -1.23 16.51
C TRP A 178 12.36 -1.62 17.98
N ASP A 179 11.49 -0.89 18.66
CA ASP A 179 11.10 -1.16 20.03
C ASP A 179 9.73 -1.88 20.11
N LEU A 180 9.32 -2.24 21.32
CA LEU A 180 8.03 -2.88 21.58
C LEU A 180 6.85 -2.02 21.09
N LYS A 181 6.97 -0.70 21.16
CA LYS A 181 5.96 0.23 20.67
C LYS A 181 5.80 0.10 19.16
N THR A 182 6.90 0.07 18.42
CA THR A 182 6.92 -0.12 16.97
C THR A 182 6.28 -1.46 16.59
N ALA A 183 6.63 -2.55 17.28
CA ALA A 183 6.03 -3.86 17.04
C ALA A 183 4.50 -3.84 17.26
N ARG A 184 4.03 -3.17 18.33
CA ARG A 184 2.60 -3.04 18.62
C ARG A 184 1.86 -2.22 17.56
N GLU A 185 2.43 -1.09 17.14
CA GLU A 185 1.85 -0.24 16.09
C GLU A 185 1.69 -1.03 14.79
N ARG A 186 2.68 -1.85 14.43
CA ARG A 186 2.63 -2.68 13.22
C ARG A 186 1.57 -3.78 13.30
N PHE A 187 1.43 -4.44 14.45
CA PHE A 187 0.36 -5.42 14.67
C PHE A 187 -1.06 -4.80 14.54
N GLN A 188 -1.24 -3.57 15.05
CA GLN A 188 -2.53 -2.87 14.98
C GLN A 188 -3.01 -2.65 13.53
N LEU A 189 -2.09 -2.48 12.57
CA LEU A 189 -2.42 -2.32 11.15
C LEU A 189 -3.18 -3.52 10.56
N TYR A 190 -3.07 -4.71 11.17
CA TYR A 190 -3.78 -5.92 10.76
C TYR A 190 -5.00 -6.15 11.63
N ARG A 191 -4.85 -5.98 12.95
CA ARG A 191 -5.91 -6.22 13.92
C ARG A 191 -7.12 -5.33 13.66
N ASP A 192 -6.91 -4.01 13.52
CA ASP A 192 -8.01 -3.06 13.51
C ASP A 192 -8.90 -3.24 12.25
N PRO A 193 -8.36 -3.36 11.02
CA PRO A 193 -9.17 -3.65 9.84
C PRO A 193 -9.96 -4.97 9.91
N ILE A 194 -9.38 -6.02 10.54
CA ILE A 194 -10.07 -7.29 10.73
C ILE A 194 -11.26 -7.13 11.69
N LEU A 195 -11.05 -6.42 12.81
CA LEU A 195 -12.10 -6.17 13.79
C LEU A 195 -13.23 -5.32 13.21
N ASP A 196 -12.89 -4.28 12.45
CA ASP A 196 -13.89 -3.45 11.75
C ASP A 196 -14.71 -4.29 10.77
N SER A 197 -14.05 -5.12 9.96
CA SER A 197 -14.73 -6.02 9.01
C SER A 197 -15.62 -7.07 9.69
N LEU A 198 -15.22 -7.55 10.88
CA LEU A 198 -16.02 -8.48 11.68
C LEU A 198 -17.28 -7.81 12.24
N ARG A 199 -17.16 -6.58 12.76
CA ARG A 199 -18.30 -5.81 13.27
C ARG A 199 -19.34 -5.58 12.18
N GLU A 200 -18.93 -5.11 11.01
CA GLU A 200 -19.84 -4.92 9.87
C GLU A 200 -20.61 -6.19 9.48
N LYS A 201 -19.94 -7.35 9.54
CA LYS A 201 -20.57 -8.63 9.24
C LYS A 201 -21.59 -9.04 10.29
N ILE A 202 -21.30 -8.79 11.57
CA ILE A 202 -22.21 -9.08 12.69
C ILE A 202 -23.41 -8.14 12.63
N ASP A 203 -23.18 -6.83 12.50
CA ASP A 203 -24.24 -5.82 12.43
C ASP A 203 -25.15 -6.06 11.21
N GLY A 204 -24.55 -6.39 10.06
CA GLY A 204 -25.30 -6.76 8.86
C GLY A 204 -26.07 -8.08 8.98
N ALA A 205 -25.65 -9.00 9.86
CA ALA A 205 -26.40 -10.21 10.18
C ALA A 205 -27.56 -9.91 11.13
N GLN A 206 -27.31 -9.11 12.18
CA GLN A 206 -28.33 -8.68 13.15
C GLN A 206 -29.46 -7.90 12.47
N THR A 207 -29.11 -6.93 11.61
CA THR A 207 -30.10 -6.16 10.83
C THR A 207 -31.00 -7.05 9.97
N LYS A 208 -30.48 -8.17 9.45
CA LYS A 208 -31.30 -9.14 8.69
C LYS A 208 -32.23 -9.91 9.61
N VAL A 209 -31.78 -10.31 10.80
CA VAL A 209 -32.65 -11.00 11.76
C VAL A 209 -33.79 -10.08 12.19
N ASP A 210 -33.50 -8.80 12.48
CA ASP A 210 -34.50 -7.83 12.93
C ASP A 210 -35.52 -7.41 11.84
N MET A 211 -35.19 -7.58 10.55
CA MET A 211 -36.13 -7.32 9.43
C MET A 211 -37.07 -8.48 9.12
N TYR A 212 -36.75 -9.70 9.58
CA TYR A 212 -37.51 -10.91 9.28
C TYR A 212 -38.06 -11.62 10.54
N GLY A 213 -37.91 -11.01 11.72
CA GLY A 213 -38.51 -11.44 13.00
C GLY A 213 -39.63 -10.51 13.42
#